data_AF-A0A815V523-F1
#
_entry.id   AF-A0A815V523-F1
#
_cell.length_a   1.000
_cell.length_b   1.000
_cell.length_c   1.000
_cell.angle_alpha   90.00
_cell.angle_beta   90.00
_cell.angle_gamma   90.00
#
_symmetry.space_group_name_H-M   'P 1'
#
loop_
_entity.id
_entity.type
_entity.pdbx_description
1 polymer ?
#
loop_
_entity_poly.entity_id
_entity_poly.type
_entity_poly.pdbx_seq_one_letter_code
_entity_poly.pdbx_strand_id
1 'polypeptide(L)'
;MCLNLHSEEQHLEDSGRVYTSYGKGQYLGHSSFQPIWKRFNELQTVVFIHPSEAPTTIVDRYAPQPLIDYPQETTRTAADLVLTGTRAAFPDVKIILSHAGGTLPFLAQRIAMIGDLPSFQCPRNAREILSDFRSFYYDTALSSSVPQLKALLAFADSSKILFGSDVPYAPLSTAIVTMRKRFFRTKSKTNNEIVVKLF
;
A
#
# COMPACT_ATOMS: atom_id res chain seq x y z
N MET A 1 -8.80 11.73 -5.19
CA MET A 1 -8.17 10.45 -5.50
C MET A 1 -9.05 9.75 -6.53
N CYS A 2 -8.66 9.75 -7.81
CA CYS A 2 -9.46 9.12 -8.87
C CYS A 2 -8.88 7.73 -9.13
N LEU A 3 -9.32 6.74 -8.34
CA LEU A 3 -9.29 5.35 -8.80
C LEU A 3 -10.39 5.29 -9.85
N ASN A 4 -10.03 5.24 -11.12
CA ASN A 4 -10.98 5.44 -12.20
C ASN A 4 -11.74 4.15 -12.53
N LEU A 5 -12.09 3.35 -11.52
CA LEU A 5 -12.66 1.99 -11.64
C LEU A 5 -13.90 1.99 -12.54
N HIS A 6 -13.73 1.75 -13.84
CA HIS A 6 -14.82 1.62 -14.81
C HIS A 6 -14.71 0.29 -15.54
N SER A 7 -15.13 -0.77 -14.85
CA SER A 7 -15.81 -1.92 -15.45
C SER A 7 -16.31 -2.85 -14.36
N GLU A 8 -17.61 -3.18 -14.42
CA GLU A 8 -18.41 -4.01 -13.51
C GLU A 8 -19.11 -3.24 -12.37
N GLU A 9 -20.23 -2.63 -12.76
CA GLU A 9 -21.29 -2.10 -11.90
C GLU A 9 -21.75 -3.14 -10.86
N GLN A 10 -21.22 -3.12 -9.62
CA GLN A 10 -21.98 -3.46 -8.39
C GLN A 10 -21.25 -3.38 -7.03
N HIS A 11 -19.96 -3.07 -6.93
CA HIS A 11 -19.25 -3.15 -5.62
C HIS A 11 -18.77 -1.82 -5.00
N LEU A 12 -19.17 -0.67 -5.53
CA LEU A 12 -18.68 0.62 -5.01
C LEU A 12 -19.23 0.97 -3.60
N GLU A 13 -20.35 0.37 -3.18
CA GLU A 13 -20.91 0.56 -1.83
C GLU A 13 -20.04 -0.05 -0.71
N ASP A 14 -19.17 -1.00 -1.05
CA ASP A 14 -18.28 -1.71 -0.11
C ASP A 14 -16.80 -1.31 -0.27
N SER A 15 -16.53 -0.08 -0.71
CA SER A 15 -15.17 0.46 -0.80
C SER A 15 -14.94 1.57 0.24
N GLY A 16 -14.01 1.37 1.16
CA GLY A 16 -13.75 2.26 2.28
C GLY A 16 -12.35 2.88 2.21
N ARG A 17 -12.26 4.21 2.23
CA ARG A 17 -10.99 4.91 2.51
C ARG A 17 -10.79 4.99 4.02
N VAL A 18 -9.65 4.51 4.49
CA VAL A 18 -9.21 4.64 5.89
C VAL A 18 -7.84 5.32 5.94
N TYR A 19 -7.47 5.84 7.10
CA TYR A 19 -6.17 6.46 7.33
C TYR A 19 -5.20 5.50 8.01
N THR A 20 -3.89 5.74 7.87
CA THR A 20 -2.84 4.89 8.45
C THR A 20 -2.94 4.76 9.97
N SER A 21 -3.43 5.80 10.65
CA SER A 21 -3.65 5.79 12.09
C SER A 21 -4.86 6.62 12.52
N TYR A 22 -5.36 6.36 13.72
CA TYR A 22 -6.44 7.12 14.36
C TYR A 22 -6.13 7.41 15.83
N GLY A 23 -6.80 8.44 16.38
CA GLY A 23 -6.67 8.80 17.80
C GLY A 23 -5.25 9.21 18.18
N LYS A 24 -4.69 8.59 19.22
CA LYS A 24 -3.32 8.85 19.70
C LYS A 24 -2.27 8.06 18.89
N GLY A 25 -2.39 8.04 17.56
CA GLY A 25 -1.46 7.34 16.67
C GLY A 25 -1.60 5.81 16.70
N GLN A 26 -2.79 5.29 16.94
CA GLN A 26 -3.03 3.85 16.87
C GLN A 26 -3.11 3.42 15.41
N TYR A 27 -2.18 2.54 15.01
CA TYR A 27 -2.19 1.92 13.68
C TYR A 27 -3.29 0.86 13.56
N LEU A 28 -3.62 0.50 12.32
CA LEU A 28 -4.81 -0.28 12.01
C LEU A 28 -4.78 -1.73 12.49
N GLY A 29 -3.61 -2.26 12.85
CA GLY A 29 -3.46 -3.58 13.47
C GLY A 29 -3.71 -3.57 14.98
N HIS A 30 -3.94 -2.41 15.60
CA HIS A 30 -4.31 -2.32 17.01
C HIS A 30 -5.62 -3.07 17.30
N SER A 31 -5.71 -3.74 18.46
CA SER A 31 -6.82 -4.64 18.82
C SER A 31 -8.19 -3.95 18.83
N SER A 32 -8.24 -2.64 19.10
CA SER A 32 -9.48 -1.85 19.04
C SER A 32 -10.12 -1.80 17.64
N PHE A 33 -9.37 -2.07 16.57
CA PHE A 33 -9.88 -2.10 15.21
C PHE A 33 -10.31 -3.50 14.74
N GLN A 34 -10.14 -4.55 15.55
CA GLN A 34 -10.59 -5.90 15.21
C GLN A 34 -12.08 -5.99 14.82
N PRO A 35 -13.03 -5.28 15.49
CA PRO A 35 -14.44 -5.33 15.09
C PRO A 35 -14.70 -4.80 13.68
N ILE A 36 -14.00 -3.73 13.26
CA ILE A 36 -14.19 -3.17 11.91
C ILE A 36 -13.55 -4.06 10.85
N TRP A 37 -12.38 -4.66 11.13
CA TRP A 37 -11.77 -5.62 10.21
C TRP A 37 -12.60 -6.89 10.03
N LYS A 38 -13.22 -7.37 11.11
CA LYS A 38 -14.19 -8.48 11.02
C LYS A 38 -15.33 -8.12 10.07
N ARG A 39 -15.90 -6.92 10.22
CA ARG A 39 -16.98 -6.45 9.36
C ARG A 39 -16.54 -6.33 7.90
N PHE A 40 -15.36 -5.76 7.64
CA PHE A 40 -14.79 -5.68 6.30
C PHE A 40 -14.54 -7.06 5.68
N ASN A 41 -14.13 -8.05 6.49
CA ASN A 41 -13.90 -9.40 6.00
C ASN A 41 -15.20 -10.08 5.59
N GLU A 42 -16.24 -9.97 6.42
CA GLU A 42 -17.58 -10.50 6.13
C GLU A 42 -18.16 -9.92 4.83
N LEU A 43 -17.86 -8.66 4.53
CA LEU A 43 -18.30 -7.96 3.33
C LEU A 43 -17.30 -8.06 2.15
N GLN A 44 -16.14 -8.68 2.35
CA GLN A 44 -15.06 -8.73 1.36
C GLN A 44 -14.68 -7.35 0.80
N THR A 45 -14.72 -6.34 1.68
CA THR A 45 -14.55 -4.92 1.38
C THR A 45 -13.21 -4.64 0.72
N VAL A 46 -13.20 -3.66 -0.19
CA VAL A 46 -11.95 -3.06 -0.70
C VAL A 46 -11.59 -1.86 0.19
N VAL A 47 -10.46 -1.95 0.89
CA VAL A 47 -10.00 -0.90 1.80
C VAL A 47 -8.81 -0.18 1.21
N PHE A 48 -8.93 1.12 0.97
CA PHE A 48 -7.81 1.96 0.55
C PHE A 48 -7.23 2.69 1.76
N ILE A 49 -5.96 2.41 2.07
CA ILE A 49 -5.26 3.03 3.20
C ILE A 49 -4.48 4.23 2.68
N HIS A 50 -4.88 5.43 3.13
CA HIS A 50 -4.21 6.69 2.87
C HIS A 50 -3.38 7.14 4.08
N PRO A 51 -2.19 7.74 3.90
CA PRO A 51 -1.44 8.28 5.03
C PRO A 51 -2.22 9.35 5.82
N SER A 52 -2.04 9.32 7.13
CA SER A 52 -2.37 10.38 8.08
C SER A 52 -1.13 11.20 8.42
N GLU A 53 -1.33 12.31 9.13
CA GLU A 53 -0.22 13.02 9.78
C GLU A 53 0.57 12.06 10.68
N ALA A 54 1.88 12.11 10.56
CA ALA A 54 2.79 11.32 11.38
C ALA A 54 3.01 12.05 12.72
N PRO A 55 3.13 11.31 13.85
CA PRO A 55 3.45 11.89 15.14
C PRO A 55 4.95 12.22 15.23
N THR A 56 5.43 13.07 14.33
CA THR A 56 6.83 13.48 14.20
C THR A 56 6.98 14.99 14.39
N THR A 57 8.15 15.40 14.88
CA THR A 57 8.52 16.82 14.94
C THR A 57 9.14 17.21 13.60
N ILE A 58 8.62 18.28 12.97
CA ILE A 58 9.21 18.82 11.75
C ILE A 58 10.60 19.37 12.10
N VAL A 59 11.63 18.74 11.55
CA VAL A 59 13.04 19.12 11.75
C VAL A 59 13.46 20.22 10.77
N ASP A 60 12.95 20.18 9.54
CA ASP A 60 13.23 21.17 8.49
C ASP A 60 11.92 21.60 7.82
N ARG A 61 11.70 22.92 7.71
CA ARG A 61 10.57 23.53 6.99
C ARG A 61 10.49 23.10 5.51
N TYR A 62 11.60 22.69 4.90
CA TYR A 62 11.64 22.21 3.52
C TYR A 62 11.29 20.72 3.38
N ALA A 63 11.14 20.01 4.50
CA ALA A 63 10.71 18.62 4.55
C ALA A 63 9.36 18.47 5.27
N PRO A 64 8.26 19.04 4.72
CA PRO A 64 6.94 18.79 5.29
C PRO A 64 6.56 17.30 5.14
N GLN A 65 5.66 16.85 6.02
CA GLN A 65 5.35 15.42 6.19
C GLN A 65 5.00 14.64 4.90
N PRO A 66 4.30 15.20 3.90
CA PRO A 66 3.98 14.47 2.67
C PRO A 66 5.20 13.94 1.90
N LEU A 67 6.39 14.56 2.05
CA LEU A 67 7.57 14.18 1.26
C LEU A 67 8.17 12.84 1.70
N ILE A 68 8.20 12.57 3.01
CA ILE A 68 8.94 11.44 3.59
C ILE A 68 8.06 10.68 4.57
N ASP A 69 7.41 11.38 5.49
CA ASP A 69 6.69 10.76 6.60
C ASP A 69 5.45 10.01 6.12
N TYR A 70 4.70 10.52 5.15
CA TYR A 70 3.48 9.89 4.65
C TYR A 70 3.73 8.49 4.01
N PRO A 71 4.71 8.33 3.10
CA PRO A 71 5.15 7.00 2.67
C PRO A 71 5.58 6.10 3.83
N GLN A 72 6.27 6.65 4.84
CA GLN A 72 6.67 5.87 6.01
C GLN A 72 5.48 5.42 6.86
N GLU A 73 4.47 6.27 7.07
CA GLU A 73 3.23 5.91 7.79
C GLU A 73 2.48 4.78 7.10
N THR A 74 2.46 4.79 5.76
CA THR A 74 1.89 3.68 4.98
C THR A 74 2.64 2.37 5.24
N THR A 75 3.97 2.43 5.31
CA THR A 75 4.79 1.26 5.65
C THR A 75 4.60 0.81 7.11
N ARG A 76 4.50 1.76 8.06
CA ARG A 76 4.29 1.46 9.48
C ARG A 76 2.96 0.77 9.71
N THR A 77 1.87 1.27 9.14
CA THR A 77 0.54 0.64 9.32
C THR A 77 0.48 -0.74 8.62
N ALA A 78 1.12 -0.90 7.47
CA ALA A 78 1.21 -2.20 6.80
C ALA A 78 2.02 -3.21 7.64
N ALA A 79 3.14 -2.78 8.22
CA ALA A 79 3.92 -3.60 9.15
C ALA A 79 3.09 -3.95 10.39
N ASP A 80 2.41 -2.99 10.99
CA ASP A 80 1.54 -3.20 12.15
C ASP A 80 0.46 -4.26 11.86
N LEU A 81 -0.29 -4.13 10.75
CA LEU A 81 -1.31 -5.11 10.33
C LEU A 81 -0.75 -6.53 10.18
N VAL A 82 0.48 -6.68 9.70
CA VAL A 82 1.11 -7.99 9.47
C VAL A 82 1.70 -8.56 10.75
N LEU A 83 2.39 -7.74 11.54
CA LEU A 83 3.07 -8.16 12.76
C LEU A 83 2.07 -8.49 13.88
N THR A 84 0.93 -7.81 13.94
CA THR A 84 -0.16 -8.16 14.87
C THR A 84 -1.02 -9.33 14.38
N GLY A 85 -0.77 -9.85 13.17
CA GLY A 85 -1.55 -10.93 12.58
C GLY A 85 -2.92 -10.51 12.04
N THR A 86 -3.26 -9.22 12.07
CA THR A 86 -4.53 -8.70 11.57
C THR A 86 -4.73 -9.01 10.08
N ARG A 87 -3.67 -8.88 9.26
CA ARG A 87 -3.74 -9.22 7.83
C ARG A 87 -4.09 -10.69 7.61
N ALA A 88 -3.45 -11.60 8.35
CA ALA A 88 -3.72 -13.04 8.29
C ALA A 88 -5.11 -13.42 8.82
N ALA A 89 -5.61 -12.73 9.85
CA ALA A 89 -6.91 -13.00 10.45
C ALA A 89 -8.09 -12.62 9.54
N PHE A 90 -7.89 -11.65 8.62
CA PHE A 90 -8.94 -11.11 7.76
C PHE A 90 -8.57 -11.19 6.26
N PRO A 91 -8.34 -12.39 5.72
CA PRO A 91 -7.76 -12.60 4.39
C PRO A 91 -8.65 -12.12 3.23
N ASP A 92 -9.96 -11.98 3.43
CA ASP A 92 -10.90 -11.61 2.37
C ASP A 92 -10.98 -10.10 2.11
N VAL A 93 -10.44 -9.29 3.02
CA VAL A 93 -10.36 -7.84 2.83
C VAL A 93 -9.27 -7.52 1.80
N LYS A 94 -9.64 -6.82 0.72
CA LYS A 94 -8.68 -6.37 -0.30
C LYS A 94 -8.11 -5.02 0.11
N ILE A 95 -6.90 -5.03 0.66
CA ILE A 95 -6.24 -3.81 1.15
C ILE A 95 -5.32 -3.23 0.08
N ILE A 96 -5.56 -1.97 -0.29
CA ILE A 96 -4.74 -1.16 -1.18
C ILE A 96 -3.89 -0.19 -0.34
N LEU A 97 -2.58 -0.23 -0.53
CA LEU A 97 -1.63 0.67 0.13
C LEU A 97 -1.26 1.83 -0.79
N SER A 98 -1.36 3.04 -0.23
CA SER A 98 -0.96 4.29 -0.89
C SER A 98 0.47 4.30 -1.42
N HIS A 99 0.71 4.97 -2.53
CA HIS A 99 2.04 5.40 -2.97
C HIS A 99 3.08 4.27 -3.10
N ALA A 100 2.70 3.19 -3.78
CA ALA A 100 3.47 1.95 -3.94
C ALA A 100 3.75 1.21 -2.63
N GLY A 101 2.91 1.41 -1.60
CA GLY A 101 3.16 0.90 -0.25
C GLY A 101 4.19 1.69 0.54
N GLY A 102 4.51 2.91 0.08
CA GLY A 102 5.54 3.76 0.66
C GLY A 102 6.94 3.16 0.47
N THR A 103 7.61 2.82 1.58
CA THR A 103 8.93 2.18 1.57
C THR A 103 8.86 0.67 1.78
N LEU A 104 7.66 0.09 1.91
CA LEU A 104 7.46 -1.33 2.20
C LEU A 104 8.17 -2.26 1.20
N PRO A 105 8.08 -2.09 -0.13
CA PRO A 105 8.76 -2.99 -1.06
C PRO A 105 10.28 -3.08 -0.84
N PHE A 106 10.88 -1.98 -0.35
CA PHE A 106 12.31 -1.93 -0.02
C PHE A 106 12.62 -2.50 1.37
N LEU A 107 11.71 -2.36 2.33
CA LEU A 107 11.94 -2.74 3.74
C LEU A 107 11.37 -4.10 4.12
N ALA A 108 10.51 -4.73 3.31
CA ALA A 108 9.79 -5.95 3.68
C ALA A 108 10.71 -7.08 4.17
N GLN A 109 11.81 -7.34 3.45
CA GLN A 109 12.79 -8.36 3.88
C GLN A 109 13.42 -8.01 5.22
N ARG A 110 13.77 -6.73 5.43
CA ARG A 110 14.36 -6.26 6.69
C ARG A 110 13.37 -6.44 7.84
N ILE A 111 12.12 -6.04 7.65
CA ILE A 111 11.07 -6.15 8.67
C ILE A 111 10.85 -7.62 9.03
N ALA A 112 10.75 -8.51 8.04
CA ALA A 112 10.56 -9.94 8.28
C ALA A 112 11.73 -10.57 9.03
N MET A 113 12.98 -10.31 8.61
CA MET A 113 14.16 -10.91 9.24
C MET A 113 14.41 -10.38 10.65
N ILE A 114 14.23 -9.07 10.88
CA ILE A 114 14.47 -8.47 12.20
C ILE A 114 13.30 -8.79 13.14
N GLY A 115 12.06 -8.76 12.65
CA GLY A 115 10.87 -9.08 13.44
C GLY A 115 10.89 -10.52 13.96
N ASP A 116 11.46 -11.47 13.21
CA ASP A 116 11.60 -12.88 13.58
C ASP A 116 12.78 -13.15 14.54
N LEU A 117 13.54 -12.14 14.94
CA LEU A 117 14.57 -12.32 15.96
C LEU A 117 13.92 -12.55 17.33
N PRO A 118 14.40 -13.52 18.14
CA PRO A 118 13.83 -13.83 19.45
C PRO A 118 13.68 -12.62 20.38
N SER A 119 14.56 -11.62 20.27
CA SER A 119 14.53 -10.40 21.09
C SER A 119 13.29 -9.53 20.87
N PHE A 120 12.66 -9.60 19.69
CA PHE A 120 11.46 -8.82 19.37
C PHE A 120 10.16 -9.53 19.76
N GLN A 121 10.23 -10.82 20.12
CA GLN A 121 9.07 -11.62 20.58
C GLN A 121 7.86 -11.52 19.63
N CYS A 122 8.08 -11.34 18.33
CA CYS A 122 7.01 -11.34 17.35
C CYS A 122 6.42 -12.76 17.27
N PRO A 123 5.09 -12.93 17.34
CA PRO A 123 4.47 -14.26 17.27
C PRO A 123 4.45 -14.84 15.85
N ARG A 124 5.03 -14.13 14.87
CA ARG A 124 4.97 -14.42 13.44
C ARG A 124 6.37 -14.63 12.91
N ASN A 125 6.59 -15.71 12.16
CA ASN A 125 7.89 -15.95 11.57
C ASN A 125 8.09 -15.14 10.27
N ALA A 126 9.32 -15.05 9.80
CA ALA A 126 9.65 -14.26 8.62
C ALA A 126 8.89 -14.66 7.34
N ARG A 127 8.61 -15.95 7.16
CA ARG A 127 7.90 -16.45 5.98
C ARG A 127 6.46 -15.97 5.98
N GLU A 128 5.79 -16.04 7.12
CA GLU A 128 4.42 -15.54 7.31
C GLU A 128 4.34 -14.04 7.06
N ILE A 129 5.29 -13.28 7.61
CA ILE A 129 5.37 -11.83 7.44
C ILE A 129 5.52 -11.46 5.95
N LEU A 130 6.44 -12.10 5.24
CA LEU A 130 6.63 -11.84 3.80
C LEU A 130 5.43 -12.25 2.95
N SER A 131 4.77 -13.35 3.29
CA SER A 131 3.56 -13.82 2.61
C SER A 131 2.44 -12.79 2.74
N ASP A 132 2.19 -12.32 3.95
CA ASP A 132 1.16 -11.32 4.20
C ASP A 132 1.47 -9.97 3.54
N PHE A 133 2.73 -9.53 3.53
CA PHE A 133 3.07 -8.31 2.80
C PHE A 133 2.75 -8.43 1.31
N ARG A 134 3.04 -9.57 0.67
CA ARG A 134 2.71 -9.82 -0.75
C ARG A 134 1.20 -9.98 -1.00
N SER A 135 0.39 -10.06 0.05
CA SER A 135 -1.07 -10.13 -0.08
C SER A 135 -1.70 -8.80 -0.50
N PHE A 136 -1.06 -7.67 -0.18
CA PHE A 136 -1.55 -6.32 -0.44
C PHE A 136 -1.64 -5.95 -1.93
N TYR A 137 -2.48 -4.96 -2.22
CA TYR A 137 -2.52 -4.19 -3.46
C TYR A 137 -1.78 -2.86 -3.26
N TYR A 138 -1.32 -2.26 -4.36
CA TYR A 138 -0.49 -1.05 -4.33
C TYR A 138 -0.94 -0.11 -5.43
N ASP A 139 -1.35 1.12 -5.12
CA ASP A 139 -1.48 2.14 -6.15
C ASP A 139 -0.11 2.79 -6.43
N THR A 140 0.00 3.48 -7.57
CA THR A 140 1.27 4.06 -8.05
C THR A 140 1.32 5.58 -7.93
N ALA A 141 0.38 6.19 -7.20
CA ALA A 141 0.32 7.64 -7.07
C ALA A 141 1.62 8.17 -6.47
N LEU A 142 2.20 9.19 -7.10
CA LEU A 142 3.49 9.80 -6.72
C LEU A 142 4.70 8.83 -6.63
N SER A 143 4.52 7.56 -7.01
CA SER A 143 5.51 6.48 -6.82
C SER A 143 5.72 5.65 -8.09
N SER A 144 5.81 6.32 -9.23
CA SER A 144 5.88 5.70 -10.56
C SER A 144 7.25 5.81 -11.25
N SER A 145 8.30 6.24 -10.55
CA SER A 145 9.67 6.26 -11.12
C SER A 145 10.18 4.86 -11.47
N VAL A 146 11.06 4.78 -12.46
CA VAL A 146 11.68 3.52 -12.88
C VAL A 146 12.25 2.70 -11.70
N PRO A 147 13.05 3.28 -10.77
CA PRO A 147 13.53 2.50 -9.62
C PRO A 147 12.40 2.05 -8.69
N GLN A 148 11.38 2.89 -8.44
CA GLN A 148 10.22 2.53 -7.61
C GLN A 148 9.43 1.37 -8.23
N LEU A 149 9.09 1.47 -9.51
CA LEU A 149 8.35 0.42 -10.21
C LEU A 149 9.14 -0.88 -10.30
N LYS A 150 10.46 -0.83 -10.56
CA LYS A 150 11.31 -2.02 -10.55
C LYS A 150 11.31 -2.71 -9.19
N ALA A 151 11.44 -1.95 -8.10
CA ALA A 151 11.38 -2.51 -6.76
C ALA A 151 10.00 -3.12 -6.46
N LEU A 152 8.92 -2.41 -6.82
CA LEU A 152 7.56 -2.87 -6.62
C LEU A 152 7.26 -4.16 -7.39
N LEU A 153 7.68 -4.26 -8.66
CA LEU A 153 7.48 -5.46 -9.49
C LEU A 153 8.34 -6.65 -9.08
N ALA A 154 9.52 -6.40 -8.50
CA ALA A 154 10.33 -7.46 -7.92
C ALA A 154 9.71 -8.00 -6.62
N PHE A 155 8.83 -7.23 -5.98
CA PHE A 155 8.27 -7.53 -4.68
C PHE A 155 6.84 -8.09 -4.74
N ALA A 156 5.96 -7.40 -5.47
CA ALA A 156 4.53 -7.66 -5.56
C ALA A 156 4.15 -8.33 -6.89
N ASP A 157 3.03 -9.07 -6.88
CA ASP A 157 2.43 -9.53 -8.12
C ASP A 157 1.94 -8.33 -8.94
N SER A 158 2.35 -8.27 -10.21
CA SER A 158 1.90 -7.26 -11.18
C SER A 158 0.38 -7.10 -11.26
N SER A 159 -0.40 -8.16 -10.99
CA SER A 159 -1.87 -8.13 -10.97
C SER A 159 -2.46 -7.29 -9.82
N LYS A 160 -1.64 -6.97 -8.82
CA LYS A 160 -2.01 -6.18 -7.63
C LYS A 160 -1.46 -4.76 -7.63
N ILE A 161 -0.85 -4.32 -8.74
CA ILE A 161 -0.34 -2.97 -8.93
C ILE A 161 -1.38 -2.17 -9.73
N LEU A 162 -1.85 -1.08 -9.13
CA LEU A 162 -2.94 -0.24 -9.62
C LEU A 162 -2.41 1.13 -10.02
N PHE A 163 -3.04 1.77 -11.01
CA PHE A 163 -2.76 3.17 -11.30
C PHE A 163 -3.37 4.09 -10.22
N GLY A 164 -2.57 5.06 -9.75
CA GLY A 164 -3.03 6.13 -8.86
C GLY A 164 -2.45 7.47 -9.31
N SER A 165 -3.22 8.55 -9.16
CA SER A 165 -2.82 9.90 -9.59
C SER A 165 -2.61 10.90 -8.45
N ASP A 166 -3.21 10.64 -7.29
CA ASP A 166 -3.30 11.54 -6.13
C ASP A 166 -3.93 12.92 -6.40
N VAL A 167 -4.70 13.07 -7.49
CA VAL A 167 -5.49 14.29 -7.74
C VAL A 167 -6.59 14.42 -6.66
N PRO A 168 -6.83 15.59 -6.05
CA PRO A 168 -6.29 16.91 -6.39
C PRO A 168 -5.05 17.34 -5.57
N TYR A 169 -4.51 16.49 -4.70
CA TYR A 169 -3.37 16.82 -3.85
C TYR A 169 -2.07 16.96 -4.67
N ALA A 170 -1.94 16.17 -5.74
CA ALA A 170 -0.90 16.31 -6.74
C ALA A 170 -1.46 16.78 -8.09
N PRO A 171 -0.78 17.68 -8.81
CA PRO A 171 -1.16 18.01 -10.18
C PRO A 171 -0.94 16.79 -11.08
N LEU A 172 -1.84 16.61 -12.06
CA LEU A 172 -1.80 15.46 -12.97
C LEU A 172 -0.46 15.32 -13.72
N SER A 173 0.26 16.43 -13.93
CA SER A 173 1.62 16.42 -14.49
C SER A 173 2.57 15.55 -13.66
N THR A 174 2.48 15.58 -12.33
CA THR A 174 3.33 14.76 -11.45
C THR A 174 3.00 13.28 -11.56
N ALA A 175 1.73 12.94 -11.82
CA ALA A 175 1.31 11.55 -12.08
C ALA A 175 1.74 11.05 -13.47
N ILE A 176 1.75 11.93 -14.48
CA ILE A 176 2.00 11.59 -15.90
C ILE A 176 3.50 11.55 -16.25
N VAL A 177 4.36 12.30 -15.55
CA VAL A 177 5.81 12.41 -15.85
C VAL A 177 6.51 11.06 -15.91
N THR A 178 5.97 10.03 -15.28
CA THR A 178 6.62 8.71 -15.19
C THR A 178 5.95 7.59 -16.00
N MET A 179 4.76 7.82 -16.53
CA MET A 179 3.97 6.80 -17.24
C MET A 179 4.08 6.89 -18.78
N ARG A 180 4.73 7.92 -19.32
CA ARG A 180 4.81 8.12 -20.78
C ARG A 180 5.96 7.35 -21.43
N LYS A 181 5.56 6.40 -22.29
CA LYS A 181 6.24 5.75 -23.44
C LYS A 181 6.80 4.31 -23.32
N ARG A 182 6.80 3.64 -22.16
CA ARG A 182 7.37 2.26 -22.09
C ARG A 182 6.53 1.17 -21.40
N PHE A 183 5.42 1.52 -20.75
CA PHE A 183 4.63 0.56 -19.95
C PHE A 183 3.24 0.23 -20.53
N PHE A 184 2.75 0.99 -21.51
CA PHE A 184 1.44 0.75 -22.13
C PHE A 184 1.59 0.67 -23.65
N ARG A 185 2.01 -0.48 -24.17
CA ARG A 185 1.76 -0.83 -25.57
C ARG A 185 0.91 -2.09 -25.58
N THR A 186 -0.33 -1.97 -26.04
CA THR A 186 -1.21 -3.11 -26.22
C THR A 186 -0.75 -3.90 -27.44
N LYS A 187 -0.42 -5.17 -27.20
CA LYS A 187 -0.03 -6.22 -28.18
C LYS A 187 1.21 -5.93 -29.03
N SER A 188 2.36 -6.46 -28.59
CA SER A 188 3.36 -7.02 -29.49
C SER A 188 3.99 -8.25 -28.85
N LYS A 189 3.97 -9.37 -29.57
CA LYS A 189 4.74 -10.57 -29.20
C LYS A 189 6.22 -10.18 -29.16
N THR A 190 6.93 -10.59 -28.12
CA THR A 190 8.38 -10.39 -27.81
C THR A 190 8.74 -9.20 -26.89
N ASN A 191 9.40 -9.57 -25.77
CA ASN A 191 10.09 -8.81 -24.71
C ASN A 191 9.28 -8.17 -23.56
N ASN A 192 9.57 -8.64 -22.33
CA ASN A 192 9.32 -8.06 -20.99
C ASN A 192 8.57 -6.72 -20.93
N GLU A 193 7.29 -6.70 -21.30
CA GLU A 193 6.40 -5.56 -21.11
C GLU A 193 5.65 -5.71 -19.79
N ILE A 194 5.67 -4.67 -18.97
CA ILE A 194 4.99 -4.63 -17.68
C ILE A 194 3.64 -3.97 -17.88
N VAL A 195 2.56 -4.76 -17.69
CA VAL A 195 1.19 -4.26 -17.76
C VAL A 195 0.77 -3.80 -16.36
N VAL A 196 0.70 -2.48 -16.17
CA VAL A 196 -0.03 -1.91 -15.02
C VAL A 196 -1.49 -1.84 -15.42
N LYS A 197 -2.41 -2.41 -14.64
CA LYS A 197 -3.84 -2.29 -14.95
C LYS A 197 -4.29 -0.86 -14.69
N LEU A 198 -4.77 -0.21 -15.74
CA LEU A 198 -5.68 0.93 -15.62
C LEU A 198 -7.05 0.32 -15.31
N PHE A 199 -7.59 0.63 -14.14
CA PHE A 199 -9.00 0.42 -13.86
C PHE A 199 -9.71 1.77 -13.92
#